data_AF-A0A382P3Q4-F1
#
_entry.id   AF-A0A382P3Q4-F1
#
_cell.length_a   1.000
_cell.length_b   1.000
_cell.length_c   1.000
_cell.angle_alpha   90.00
_cell.angle_beta   90.00
_cell.angle_gamma   90.00
#
_symmetry.space_group_name_H-M   'P 1'
#
loop_
_entity.id
_entity.type
_entity.pdbx_description
1 polymer ?
#
loop_
_entity_poly.entity_id
_entity_poly.type
_entity_poly.pdbx_seq_one_letter_code
_entity_poly.pdbx_strand_id
1 'polypeptide(L)'
;MTALEIAQELIRRPSVNPVHDPNSTGEGAVVDWLEEWGNEQKLETLREPVFPGRDNISFTISRGSGPHLLLNGHTDTVSVAGMSIEPFSGEVRDDRLWGRGASDMKGPLACMLSTLLELRAREDWCGTVTVGCVVDEETEFQGIIKFIEDHEPWDFAVVGEPTNLRVVNGCKGCLRTIVRVAGRAAHSSEPGQGRNAIVAMAPVLEALQMFFDEEI
;
A
#
# COMPACT_ATOMS: atom_id res chain seq x y z
N MET A 1 -0.78 -23.68 -1.15
CA MET A 1 -1.00 -22.73 -0.05
C MET A 1 -2.32 -22.03 -0.31
N THR A 2 -3.22 -21.97 0.65
CA THR A 2 -4.51 -21.28 0.56
C THR A 2 -4.31 -19.76 0.67
N ALA A 3 -5.30 -18.98 0.24
CA ALA A 3 -5.29 -17.52 0.45
C ALA A 3 -5.10 -17.13 1.93
N LEU A 4 -5.68 -17.89 2.87
CA LEU A 4 -5.53 -17.65 4.30
C LEU A 4 -4.08 -17.85 4.76
N GLU A 5 -3.44 -18.94 4.34
CA GLU A 5 -2.04 -19.23 4.69
C GLU A 5 -1.09 -18.16 4.12
N ILE A 6 -1.32 -17.73 2.87
CA ILE A 6 -0.55 -16.63 2.25
C ILE A 6 -0.76 -15.35 3.07
N ALA A 7 -2.00 -14.99 3.41
CA ALA A 7 -2.30 -13.78 4.19
C ALA A 7 -1.61 -13.79 5.55
N GLN A 8 -1.60 -14.94 6.24
CA GLN A 8 -0.90 -15.09 7.51
C GLN A 8 0.61 -14.87 7.38
N GLU A 9 1.24 -15.44 6.35
CA GLU A 9 2.66 -15.21 6.09
C GLU A 9 2.96 -13.73 5.79
N LEU A 10 2.13 -13.08 4.99
CA LEU A 10 2.28 -11.65 4.72
C LEU A 10 2.14 -10.81 6.01
N ILE A 11 1.13 -11.08 6.85
CA ILE A 11 0.88 -10.31 8.10
C ILE A 11 2.02 -10.49 9.10
N ARG A 12 2.55 -11.72 9.24
CA ARG A 12 3.63 -12.04 10.19
C ARG A 12 4.94 -11.32 9.88
N ARG A 13 5.08 -10.76 8.68
CA ARG A 13 6.22 -9.97 8.25
C ARG A 13 5.85 -8.48 8.36
N PRO A 14 6.37 -7.75 9.36
CA PRO A 14 6.13 -6.32 9.48
C PRO A 14 6.57 -5.60 8.21
N SER A 15 5.72 -4.69 7.73
CA SER A 15 6.01 -3.84 6.57
C SER A 15 5.37 -2.46 6.75
N VAL A 16 5.50 -1.91 7.96
CA VAL A 16 5.01 -0.56 8.23
C VAL A 16 5.81 0.40 7.36
N ASN A 17 5.14 1.29 6.64
CA ASN A 17 5.84 2.27 5.82
C ASN A 17 6.78 3.13 6.72
N PRO A 18 8.07 3.32 6.37
CA PRO A 18 9.03 4.05 7.21
C PRO A 18 8.64 5.49 7.56
N VAL A 19 7.75 6.12 6.78
CA VAL A 19 7.17 7.43 7.12
C VAL A 19 6.31 7.38 8.40
N HIS A 20 5.66 6.24 8.65
CA HIS A 20 4.81 6.01 9.83
C HIS A 20 5.57 5.46 11.04
N ASP A 21 6.71 4.82 10.81
CA ASP A 21 7.63 4.36 11.85
C ASP A 21 9.08 4.37 11.33
N PRO A 22 9.91 5.34 11.76
CA PRO A 22 11.31 5.43 11.32
C PRO A 22 12.17 4.22 11.68
N ASN A 23 11.73 3.35 12.60
CA ASN A 23 12.44 2.12 12.93
C ASN A 23 12.00 0.94 12.06
N SER A 24 10.97 1.10 11.25
CA SER A 24 10.52 0.07 10.33
C SER A 24 11.52 -0.12 9.18
N THR A 25 11.73 -1.38 8.81
CA THR A 25 12.53 -1.76 7.65
C THR A 25 11.76 -1.65 6.33
N GLY A 26 10.47 -1.29 6.39
CA GLY A 26 9.57 -1.30 5.24
C GLY A 26 9.27 -2.72 4.75
N GLU A 27 9.03 -2.83 3.46
CA GLU A 27 8.41 -3.97 2.77
C GLU A 27 9.39 -5.07 2.41
N GLY A 28 10.70 -4.84 2.55
CA GLY A 28 11.75 -5.75 2.08
C GLY A 28 11.55 -7.20 2.53
N ALA A 29 11.24 -7.44 3.81
CA ALA A 29 11.01 -8.79 4.33
C ALA A 29 9.77 -9.47 3.72
N VAL A 30 8.73 -8.70 3.37
CA VAL A 30 7.54 -9.21 2.68
C VAL A 30 7.89 -9.56 1.23
N VAL A 31 8.64 -8.69 0.56
CA VAL A 31 9.05 -8.86 -0.84
C VAL A 31 10.01 -10.04 -1.00
N ASP A 32 10.98 -10.20 -0.09
CA ASP A 32 11.90 -11.34 -0.07
C ASP A 32 11.13 -12.67 0.03
N TRP A 33 10.13 -12.72 0.92
CA TRP A 33 9.29 -13.91 1.03
C TRP A 33 8.42 -14.15 -0.20
N LEU A 34 7.87 -13.10 -0.80
CA LEU A 34 7.10 -13.20 -2.04
C LEU A 34 7.97 -13.74 -3.19
N GLU A 35 9.24 -13.32 -3.27
CA GLU A 35 10.19 -13.82 -4.26
C GLU A 35 10.48 -15.31 -4.07
N GLU A 36 10.75 -15.75 -2.84
CA GLU A 36 10.91 -17.17 -2.49
C GLU A 36 9.66 -17.96 -2.85
N TRP A 37 8.48 -17.47 -2.44
CA TRP A 37 7.20 -18.08 -2.72
C TRP A 37 6.96 -18.23 -4.23
N GLY A 38 7.19 -17.17 -5.02
CA GLY A 38 7.00 -17.19 -6.48
C GLY A 38 7.93 -18.19 -7.16
N ASN A 39 9.19 -18.26 -6.72
CA ASN A 39 10.17 -19.23 -7.18
C ASN A 39 9.75 -20.67 -6.87
N GLU A 40 9.28 -20.94 -5.65
CA GLU A 40 8.75 -22.26 -5.26
C GLU A 40 7.53 -22.66 -6.11
N GLN A 41 6.65 -21.70 -6.38
CA GLN A 41 5.49 -21.91 -7.24
C GLN A 41 5.84 -21.98 -8.73
N LYS A 42 7.10 -21.69 -9.12
CA LYS A 42 7.56 -21.61 -10.52
C LYS A 42 6.75 -20.60 -11.35
N LEU A 43 6.51 -19.43 -10.76
CA LEU A 43 5.87 -18.31 -11.45
C LEU A 43 6.93 -17.47 -12.16
N GLU A 44 6.55 -16.86 -13.28
CA GLU A 44 7.35 -15.79 -13.88
C GLU A 44 7.35 -14.63 -12.89
N THR A 45 8.51 -14.39 -12.27
CA THR A 45 8.69 -13.44 -11.17
C THR A 45 9.57 -12.30 -11.63
N LEU A 46 9.12 -11.07 -11.38
CA LEU A 46 9.88 -9.86 -11.68
C LEU A 46 9.95 -8.98 -10.43
N ARG A 47 11.16 -8.65 -9.98
CA ARG A 47 11.44 -7.77 -8.84
C ARG A 47 12.06 -6.47 -9.34
N GLU A 48 11.52 -5.34 -8.92
CA GLU A 48 11.83 -4.03 -9.48
C GLU A 48 12.11 -3.00 -8.37
N PRO A 49 13.33 -2.45 -8.28
CA PRO A 49 13.68 -1.52 -7.21
C PRO A 49 12.90 -0.21 -7.28
N VAL A 50 12.34 0.24 -6.15
CA VAL A 50 11.66 1.55 -6.03
C VAL A 50 12.43 2.46 -5.07
N PHE A 51 12.71 1.96 -3.87
CA PHE A 51 13.59 2.59 -2.89
C PHE A 51 14.66 1.59 -2.42
N PRO A 52 15.74 2.04 -1.75
CA PRO A 52 16.70 1.12 -1.16
C PRO A 52 16.02 0.12 -0.20
N GLY A 53 16.03 -1.16 -0.58
CA GLY A 53 15.45 -2.25 0.22
C GLY A 53 13.91 -2.35 0.18
N ARG A 54 13.25 -1.62 -0.72
CA ARG A 54 11.79 -1.65 -0.91
C ARG A 54 11.53 -1.71 -2.41
N ASP A 55 11.21 -2.90 -2.89
CA ASP A 55 11.08 -3.20 -4.31
C ASP A 55 9.63 -3.62 -4.59
N ASN A 56 9.12 -3.28 -5.76
CA ASN A 56 7.94 -3.95 -6.27
C ASN A 56 8.29 -5.40 -6.61
N ILE A 57 7.30 -6.29 -6.53
CA ILE A 57 7.41 -7.63 -7.09
C ILE A 57 6.12 -8.03 -7.79
N SER A 58 6.24 -8.70 -8.93
CA SER A 58 5.09 -9.14 -9.71
C SER A 58 5.22 -10.58 -10.19
N PHE A 59 4.06 -11.20 -10.41
CA PHE A 59 3.95 -12.58 -10.88
C PHE A 59 3.02 -12.65 -12.08
N THR A 60 3.50 -13.24 -13.18
CA THR A 60 2.74 -13.28 -14.44
C THR A 60 2.46 -14.73 -14.88
N ILE A 61 1.26 -14.94 -15.41
CA ILE A 61 0.88 -16.15 -16.14
C ILE A 61 0.18 -15.77 -17.45
N SER A 62 0.39 -16.57 -18.50
CA SER A 62 -0.20 -16.34 -19.81
C SER A 62 -0.78 -17.62 -20.40
N ARG A 63 -1.91 -17.52 -21.10
CA ARG A 63 -2.54 -18.62 -21.83
C ARG A 63 -3.10 -18.11 -23.16
N GLY A 64 -2.43 -18.46 -24.25
CA GLY A 64 -2.82 -18.03 -25.60
C GLY A 64 -2.85 -16.51 -25.76
N SER A 65 -3.53 -16.03 -26.80
CA SER A 65 -3.76 -14.59 -27.01
C SER A 65 -5.03 -14.12 -26.30
N GLY A 66 -5.02 -12.88 -25.80
CA GLY A 66 -6.14 -12.29 -25.08
C GLY A 66 -5.73 -11.01 -24.35
N PRO A 67 -6.63 -10.44 -23.53
CA PRO A 67 -6.35 -9.23 -22.78
C PRO A 67 -5.32 -9.47 -21.67
N HIS A 68 -4.64 -8.41 -21.24
CA HIS A 68 -3.76 -8.40 -20.09
C HIS A 68 -4.44 -7.73 -18.90
N LEU A 69 -4.69 -8.52 -17.84
CA LEU A 69 -5.29 -8.07 -16.59
C LEU A 69 -4.23 -7.88 -15.50
N LEU A 70 -4.21 -6.71 -14.87
CA LEU A 70 -3.47 -6.45 -13.63
C LEU A 70 -4.37 -6.67 -12.41
N LEU A 71 -3.94 -7.52 -11.48
CA LEU A 71 -4.44 -7.57 -10.12
C LEU A 71 -3.45 -6.83 -9.22
N ASN A 72 -3.79 -5.61 -8.81
CA ASN A 72 -2.88 -4.73 -8.07
C ASN A 72 -3.13 -4.79 -6.56
N GLY A 73 -2.08 -5.17 -5.82
CA GLY A 73 -2.00 -5.22 -4.38
C GLY A 73 -0.86 -4.37 -3.84
N HIS A 74 -0.95 -3.86 -2.61
CA HIS A 74 0.18 -3.21 -1.93
C HIS A 74 0.68 -4.05 -0.75
N THR A 75 1.95 -3.85 -0.39
CA THR A 75 2.64 -4.65 0.63
C THR A 75 2.98 -3.86 1.88
N ASP A 76 2.96 -2.53 1.83
CA ASP A 76 3.12 -1.69 3.00
C ASP A 76 1.87 -1.63 3.86
N THR A 77 2.03 -1.03 5.03
CA THR A 77 0.95 -0.85 5.99
C THR A 77 1.17 0.42 6.79
N VAL A 78 0.11 1.00 7.33
CA VAL A 78 0.22 2.09 8.31
C VAL A 78 0.76 1.65 9.69
N SER A 79 0.99 2.64 10.55
CA SER A 79 1.40 2.46 11.96
C SER A 79 0.55 1.44 12.72
N VAL A 80 1.21 0.77 13.67
CA VAL A 80 0.57 -0.14 14.65
C VAL A 80 0.23 0.55 15.97
N ALA A 81 0.51 1.84 16.09
CA ALA A 81 0.21 2.61 17.29
C ALA A 81 -1.28 2.54 17.66
N GLY A 82 -1.57 2.22 18.92
CA GLY A 82 -2.94 2.13 19.44
C GLY A 82 -3.66 0.82 19.17
N MET A 83 -3.02 -0.18 18.56
CA MET A 83 -3.61 -1.52 18.42
C MET A 83 -3.70 -2.23 19.78
N SER A 84 -4.80 -2.95 20.01
CA SER A 84 -5.08 -3.72 21.24
C SER A 84 -4.73 -5.20 21.13
N ILE A 85 -4.18 -5.61 19.99
CA ILE A 85 -3.76 -6.98 19.67
C ILE A 85 -2.28 -6.96 19.28
N GLU A 86 -1.65 -8.13 19.26
CA GLU A 86 -0.34 -8.29 18.62
C GLU A 86 -0.46 -8.03 17.11
N PRO A 87 0.11 -6.93 16.58
CA PRO A 87 -0.19 -6.45 15.23
C PRO A 87 0.18 -7.42 14.12
N PHE A 88 1.23 -8.22 14.32
CA PHE A 88 1.80 -9.10 13.30
C PHE A 88 1.56 -10.58 13.63
N SER A 89 0.53 -10.90 14.43
CA SER A 89 0.23 -12.29 14.81
C SER A 89 -0.27 -13.14 13.62
N GLY A 90 -1.14 -12.56 12.79
CA GLY A 90 -1.86 -13.32 11.76
C GLY A 90 -2.76 -14.40 12.39
N GLU A 91 -3.24 -14.18 13.62
CA GLU A 91 -4.08 -15.15 14.33
C GLU A 91 -5.47 -15.21 13.71
N VAL A 92 -6.04 -16.42 13.60
CA VAL A 92 -7.46 -16.59 13.30
C VAL A 92 -8.21 -16.78 14.61
N ARG A 93 -9.10 -15.86 14.92
CA ARG A 93 -9.93 -15.88 16.14
C ARG A 93 -11.34 -15.42 15.81
N ASP A 94 -12.33 -16.21 16.23
CA ASP A 94 -13.76 -15.96 15.98
C ASP A 94 -14.06 -15.76 14.47
N ASP A 95 -13.56 -16.68 13.63
CA ASP A 95 -13.68 -16.67 12.17
C ASP A 95 -13.15 -15.39 11.48
N ARG A 96 -12.23 -14.69 12.14
CA ARG A 96 -11.58 -13.49 11.61
C ARG A 96 -10.07 -13.64 11.66
N LEU A 97 -9.41 -13.21 10.59
CA LEU A 97 -7.96 -13.04 10.56
C LEU A 97 -7.60 -11.69 11.20
N TRP A 98 -6.77 -11.73 12.22
CA TRP A 98 -6.34 -10.55 12.98
C TRP A 98 -4.88 -10.21 12.67
N GLY A 99 -4.65 -8.94 12.35
CA GLY A 99 -3.33 -8.35 12.17
C GLY A 99 -3.34 -7.11 11.29
N ARG A 100 -2.28 -6.30 11.39
CA ARG A 100 -2.00 -5.16 10.50
C ARG A 100 -1.76 -5.71 9.10
N GLY A 101 -2.51 -5.19 8.12
CA GLY A 101 -2.52 -5.73 6.76
C GLY A 101 -3.69 -6.66 6.45
N ALA A 102 -4.39 -7.21 7.46
CA ALA A 102 -5.39 -8.25 7.22
C ALA A 102 -6.53 -7.80 6.28
N SER A 103 -7.01 -6.56 6.44
CA SER A 103 -7.96 -5.95 5.51
C SER A 103 -7.27 -5.11 4.45
N ASP A 104 -6.26 -4.33 4.85
CA ASP A 104 -5.60 -3.30 4.04
C ASP A 104 -4.08 -3.49 4.08
N MET A 105 -3.47 -4.14 3.08
CA MET A 105 -4.15 -4.85 1.98
C MET A 105 -3.60 -6.27 1.70
N LYS A 106 -2.90 -6.84 2.69
CA LYS A 106 -2.30 -8.18 2.61
C LYS A 106 -3.32 -9.31 2.45
N GLY A 107 -4.50 -9.19 3.04
CA GLY A 107 -5.58 -10.18 2.87
C GLY A 107 -6.08 -10.25 1.42
N PRO A 108 -6.55 -9.14 0.82
CA PRO A 108 -6.91 -9.09 -0.59
C PRO A 108 -5.76 -9.50 -1.52
N LEU A 109 -4.53 -9.07 -1.26
CA LEU A 109 -3.35 -9.49 -2.02
C LEU A 109 -3.16 -11.01 -2.00
N ALA A 110 -3.31 -11.63 -0.82
CA ALA A 110 -3.24 -13.08 -0.70
C ALA A 110 -4.32 -13.82 -1.52
N CYS A 111 -5.53 -13.26 -1.59
CA CYS A 111 -6.59 -13.78 -2.47
C CYS A 111 -6.20 -13.67 -3.95
N MET A 112 -5.58 -12.57 -4.38
CA MET A 112 -5.09 -12.40 -5.76
C MET A 112 -4.01 -13.43 -6.11
N LEU A 113 -3.03 -13.64 -5.21
CA LEU A 113 -1.96 -14.62 -5.38
C LEU A 113 -2.52 -16.05 -5.44
N SER A 114 -3.48 -16.40 -4.58
CA SER A 114 -4.18 -17.69 -4.63
C SER A 114 -4.95 -17.86 -5.95
N THR A 115 -5.65 -16.79 -6.40
CA THR A 115 -6.40 -16.78 -7.66
C THR A 115 -5.48 -17.02 -8.86
N LEU A 116 -4.28 -16.45 -8.86
CA LEU A 116 -3.28 -16.67 -9.91
C LEU A 116 -2.92 -18.17 -10.03
N LEU A 117 -2.69 -18.85 -8.91
CA LEU A 117 -2.38 -20.28 -8.89
C LEU A 117 -3.56 -21.14 -9.37
N GLU A 118 -4.78 -20.81 -8.95
CA GLU A 118 -6.00 -21.49 -9.39
C GLU A 118 -6.24 -21.31 -10.89
N LEU A 119 -6.07 -20.08 -11.40
CA LEU A 119 -6.25 -19.77 -12.81
C LEU A 119 -5.21 -20.50 -13.68
N ARG A 120 -3.96 -20.58 -13.23
CA ARG A 120 -2.90 -21.34 -13.94
C ARG A 120 -3.27 -22.81 -14.16
N ALA A 121 -3.96 -23.43 -13.20
CA ALA A 121 -4.40 -24.82 -13.29
C ALA A 121 -5.61 -25.04 -14.21
N ARG A 122 -6.32 -23.96 -14.57
CA ARG A 122 -7.47 -23.99 -15.48
C ARG A 122 -7.05 -23.84 -16.93
N GLU A 123 -7.86 -24.41 -17.82
CA GLU A 123 -7.66 -24.36 -19.28
C GLU A 123 -8.72 -23.53 -20.02
N ASP A 124 -9.77 -23.09 -19.33
CA ASP A 124 -10.95 -22.40 -19.87
C ASP A 124 -10.84 -20.86 -19.83
N TRP A 125 -9.64 -20.33 -20.06
CA TRP A 125 -9.38 -18.89 -20.14
C TRP A 125 -8.28 -18.58 -21.15
N CYS A 126 -8.16 -17.30 -21.54
CA CYS A 126 -7.06 -16.82 -22.38
C CYS A 126 -6.61 -15.41 -21.99
N GLY A 127 -5.42 -15.02 -22.44
CA GLY A 127 -4.80 -13.73 -22.14
C GLY A 127 -3.65 -13.86 -21.13
N THR A 128 -3.36 -12.75 -20.47
CA THR A 128 -2.27 -12.63 -19.49
C THR A 128 -2.82 -12.07 -18.19
N VAL A 129 -2.37 -12.60 -17.06
CA VAL A 129 -2.69 -12.06 -15.73
C VAL A 129 -1.39 -11.79 -14.98
N THR A 130 -1.24 -10.57 -14.50
CA THR A 130 -0.14 -10.17 -13.61
C THR A 130 -0.72 -9.81 -12.25
N VAL A 131 -0.14 -10.35 -11.17
CA VAL A 131 -0.36 -9.82 -9.82
C VAL A 131 0.79 -8.88 -9.50
N GLY A 132 0.51 -7.60 -9.34
CA GLY A 132 1.46 -6.60 -8.88
C GLY A 132 1.40 -6.46 -7.37
N CYS A 133 2.53 -6.66 -6.68
CA CYS A 133 2.70 -6.41 -5.25
C CYS A 133 3.55 -5.16 -5.10
N VAL A 134 2.91 -4.00 -5.04
CA VAL A 134 3.59 -2.70 -5.04
C VAL A 134 3.95 -2.26 -3.62
N VAL A 135 4.97 -1.42 -3.54
CA VAL A 135 5.39 -0.75 -2.30
C VAL A 135 4.84 0.67 -2.21
N ASP A 136 4.85 1.22 -1.00
CA ASP A 136 4.63 2.65 -0.75
C ASP A 136 3.25 3.22 -1.15
N GLU A 137 2.18 2.43 -1.03
CA GLU A 137 0.82 2.92 -1.31
C GLU A 137 0.36 3.92 -0.24
N GLU A 138 0.66 3.65 1.04
CA GLU A 138 0.08 4.38 2.17
C GLU A 138 0.56 5.84 2.28
N THR A 139 1.58 6.21 1.49
CA THR A 139 2.28 7.51 1.58
C THR A 139 2.39 8.25 0.26
N GLU A 140 3.25 7.82 -0.66
CA GLU A 140 3.64 8.61 -1.84
C GLU A 140 3.29 7.92 -3.17
N PHE A 141 2.76 6.69 -3.13
CA PHE A 141 2.34 5.90 -4.28
C PHE A 141 3.47 5.59 -5.27
N GLN A 142 4.74 5.66 -4.83
CA GLN A 142 5.87 5.55 -5.75
C GLN A 142 5.99 4.17 -6.39
N GLY A 143 5.58 3.10 -5.69
CA GLY A 143 5.61 1.76 -6.24
C GLY A 143 4.75 1.62 -7.48
N ILE A 144 3.47 1.99 -7.42
CA ILE A 144 2.57 1.87 -8.58
C ILE A 144 2.92 2.86 -9.70
N ILE A 145 3.37 4.08 -9.38
CA ILE A 145 3.81 5.05 -10.39
C ILE A 145 4.96 4.46 -11.22
N LYS A 146 6.00 3.97 -10.55
CA LYS A 146 7.13 3.34 -11.22
C LYS A 146 6.71 2.10 -12.03
N PHE A 147 5.82 1.28 -11.46
CA PHE A 147 5.32 0.08 -12.13
C PHE A 147 4.56 0.41 -13.43
N ILE A 148 3.81 1.52 -13.47
CA ILE A 148 3.14 1.97 -14.69
C ILE A 148 4.13 2.54 -15.71
N GLU A 149 5.17 3.25 -15.25
CA GLU A 149 6.18 3.85 -16.12
C GLU A 149 7.08 2.82 -16.81
N ASP A 150 7.37 1.71 -16.14
CA ASP A 150 8.30 0.68 -16.62
C ASP A 150 7.63 -0.40 -17.48
N HIS A 151 6.30 -0.43 -17.55
CA HIS A 151 5.52 -1.48 -18.23
C HIS A 151 4.62 -0.95 -19.34
N GLU A 152 4.32 -1.82 -20.31
CA GLU A 152 3.25 -1.55 -21.27
C GLU A 152 1.88 -1.52 -20.56
N PRO A 153 0.94 -0.68 -21.01
CA PRO A 153 -0.37 -0.60 -20.37
C PRO A 153 -1.14 -1.92 -20.38
N TRP A 154 -1.70 -2.29 -19.23
CA TRP A 154 -2.68 -3.37 -19.12
C TRP A 154 -4.03 -2.96 -19.72
N ASP A 155 -4.77 -3.92 -20.27
CA ASP A 155 -6.13 -3.70 -20.78
C ASP A 155 -7.12 -3.43 -19.64
N PHE A 156 -6.91 -4.09 -18.50
CA PHE A 156 -7.77 -3.97 -17.32
C PHE A 156 -6.94 -4.01 -16.04
N ALA A 157 -7.45 -3.38 -14.98
CA ALA A 157 -6.88 -3.47 -13.64
C ALA A 157 -7.98 -3.67 -12.58
N VAL A 158 -7.68 -4.48 -11.57
CA VAL A 158 -8.48 -4.64 -10.35
C VAL A 158 -7.58 -4.34 -9.16
N VAL A 159 -7.98 -3.40 -8.31
CA VAL A 159 -7.25 -3.02 -7.09
C VAL A 159 -7.94 -3.64 -5.87
N GLY A 160 -7.15 -4.19 -4.95
CA GLY A 160 -7.64 -4.97 -3.81
C GLY A 160 -8.19 -4.20 -2.61
N GLU A 161 -8.44 -2.89 -2.75
CA GLU A 161 -8.83 -2.01 -1.63
C GLU A 161 -10.11 -2.46 -0.90
N PRO A 162 -10.21 -2.22 0.43
CA PRO A 162 -11.32 -2.66 1.25
C PRO A 162 -12.59 -1.82 1.01
N THR A 163 -13.33 -2.16 -0.04
CA THR A 163 -14.59 -1.49 -0.44
C THR A 163 -15.86 -2.15 0.11
N ASN A 164 -15.70 -3.12 1.01
CA ASN A 164 -16.74 -4.09 1.42
C ASN A 164 -17.28 -4.89 0.21
N LEU A 165 -16.40 -5.34 -0.68
CA LEU A 165 -16.73 -6.08 -1.91
C LEU A 165 -17.62 -5.31 -2.90
N ARG A 166 -17.74 -3.99 -2.73
CA ARG A 166 -18.47 -3.15 -3.68
C ARG A 166 -17.55 -2.82 -4.85
N VAL A 167 -18.09 -2.91 -6.06
CA VAL A 167 -17.37 -2.46 -7.26
C VAL A 167 -17.29 -0.93 -7.22
N VAL A 168 -16.08 -0.41 -7.13
CA VAL A 168 -15.77 1.03 -7.17
C VAL A 168 -14.96 1.29 -8.43
N ASN A 169 -15.40 2.25 -9.26
CA ASN A 169 -14.80 2.55 -10.56
C ASN A 169 -14.08 3.91 -10.60
N GLY A 170 -13.81 4.49 -9.43
CA GLY A 170 -13.08 5.74 -9.32
C GLY A 170 -12.77 6.10 -7.86
N CYS A 171 -11.70 6.86 -7.68
CA CYS A 171 -11.29 7.44 -6.40
C CYS A 171 -11.17 8.96 -6.51
N LYS A 172 -11.21 9.66 -5.37
CA LYS A 172 -10.87 11.08 -5.32
C LYS A 172 -9.37 11.24 -5.48
N GLY A 173 -8.94 12.33 -6.11
CA GLY A 173 -7.53 12.74 -6.06
C GLY A 173 -7.09 13.14 -4.66
N CYS A 174 -5.78 13.14 -4.40
CA CYS A 174 -5.19 13.58 -3.15
C CYS A 174 -4.16 14.68 -3.41
N LEU A 175 -4.27 15.80 -2.70
CA LEU A 175 -3.24 16.84 -2.63
C LEU A 175 -2.72 16.91 -1.20
N ARG A 176 -1.44 16.60 -1.01
CA ARG A 176 -0.74 16.75 0.27
C ARG A 176 0.16 17.98 0.19
N THR A 177 -0.01 18.93 1.11
CA THR A 177 0.79 20.16 1.17
C THR A 177 1.32 20.42 2.57
N ILE A 178 2.52 21.02 2.64
CA ILE A 178 3.14 21.42 3.91
C ILE A 178 3.24 22.94 3.94
N VAL A 179 2.48 23.56 4.84
CA VAL A 179 2.57 24.99 5.10
C VAL A 179 3.47 25.25 6.30
N ARG A 180 4.54 26.04 6.11
CA ARG A 180 5.48 26.40 7.18
C ARG A 180 5.39 27.89 7.49
N VAL A 181 5.11 28.21 8.74
CA VAL A 181 5.12 29.59 9.25
C VAL A 181 6.34 29.76 10.16
N ALA A 182 7.21 30.70 9.80
CA ALA A 182 8.41 31.02 10.58
C ALA A 182 8.12 32.13 11.58
N GLY A 183 8.54 31.91 12.82
CA GLY A 183 8.49 32.90 13.91
C GLY A 183 9.87 33.47 14.25
N ARG A 184 9.90 34.33 15.26
CA ARG A 184 11.14 34.78 15.92
C ARG A 184 11.06 34.38 17.38
N ALA A 185 11.99 33.55 17.84
CA ALA A 185 12.05 33.15 19.24
C ALA A 185 12.38 34.37 20.13
N ALA A 186 11.77 34.40 21.32
CA ALA A 186 12.04 35.38 22.37
C ALA A 186 11.77 34.75 23.73
N HIS A 187 12.30 35.37 24.79
CA HIS A 187 11.99 34.94 26.16
C HIS A 187 10.48 35.08 26.41
N SER A 188 9.88 34.11 27.12
CA SER A 188 8.42 34.09 27.33
C SER A 188 7.89 35.32 28.08
N SER A 189 8.74 35.96 28.90
CA SER A 189 8.42 37.22 29.58
C SER A 189 8.57 38.47 28.70
N GLU A 190 9.17 38.37 27.51
CA GLU A 190 9.41 39.49 26.59
C GLU A 190 8.82 39.21 25.19
N PRO A 191 7.50 38.95 25.08
CA PRO A 191 6.88 38.52 23.82
C PRO A 191 7.03 39.53 22.69
N GLY A 192 7.16 40.83 23.00
CA GLY A 192 7.35 41.90 22.00
C GLY A 192 8.67 41.81 21.22
N GLN A 193 9.66 41.05 21.70
CA GLN A 193 10.91 40.81 20.97
C GLN A 193 10.80 39.63 19.97
N GLY A 194 9.71 38.86 20.05
CA GLY A 194 9.48 37.65 19.25
C GLY A 194 8.37 37.82 18.22
N ARG A 195 8.15 36.75 17.45
CA ARG A 195 6.99 36.55 16.59
C ARG A 195 6.54 35.10 16.77
N ASN A 196 5.37 34.90 17.35
CA ASN A 196 4.88 33.56 17.62
C ASN A 196 4.36 32.91 16.33
N ALA A 197 5.05 31.86 15.87
CA ALA A 197 4.68 31.12 14.67
C ALA A 197 3.30 30.47 14.77
N ILE A 198 2.89 30.03 15.97
CA ILE A 198 1.58 29.41 16.22
C ILE A 198 0.47 30.43 15.99
N VAL A 199 0.62 31.63 16.54
CA VAL A 199 -0.35 32.72 16.34
C VAL A 199 -0.37 33.16 14.87
N ALA A 200 0.79 33.23 14.22
CA ALA A 200 0.87 33.57 12.80
C ALA A 200 0.28 32.50 11.87
N MET A 201 0.15 31.24 12.32
CA MET A 201 -0.51 30.17 11.57
C MET A 201 -2.05 30.28 11.61
N ALA A 202 -2.61 30.88 12.66
CA ALA A 202 -4.07 31.01 12.82
C ALA A 202 -4.80 31.58 11.58
N PRO A 203 -4.40 32.74 11.00
CA PRO A 203 -5.07 33.26 9.81
C PRO A 203 -4.88 32.38 8.56
N VAL A 204 -3.82 31.57 8.51
CA VAL A 204 -3.60 30.64 7.40
C VAL A 204 -4.58 29.48 7.47
N LEU A 205 -4.86 28.97 8.67
CA LEU A 205 -5.87 27.93 8.88
C LEU A 205 -7.28 28.43 8.55
N GLU A 206 -7.60 29.68 8.91
CA GLU A 206 -8.87 30.31 8.52
C GLU A 206 -9.01 30.41 7.00
N ALA A 207 -7.97 30.86 6.31
CA ALA A 207 -7.97 30.94 4.84
C ALA A 207 -8.12 29.56 4.18
N LEU A 208 -7.48 28.52 4.73
CA LEU A 208 -7.63 27.15 4.25
C LEU A 208 -9.04 26.61 4.46
N GLN A 209 -9.64 26.87 5.64
CA GLN A 209 -11.02 26.48 5.93
C GLN A 209 -11.98 27.12 4.92
N MET A 210 -11.85 28.44 4.69
CA MET A 210 -12.67 29.15 3.71
C MET A 210 -12.53 28.56 2.30
N PHE A 211 -11.32 28.25 1.86
CA PHE A 211 -11.08 27.63 0.56
C PHE A 211 -11.79 26.27 0.44
N PHE A 212 -11.70 25.41 1.47
CA PHE A 212 -12.32 24.09 1.42
C PHE A 212 -13.85 24.12 1.55
N ASP A 213 -14.42 25.10 2.25
CA ASP A 213 -15.88 25.25 2.35
C ASP A 213 -16.53 25.77 1.05
N GLU A 214 -15.78 26.50 0.21
CA GLU A 214 -16.27 27.05 -1.06
C GLU A 214 -16.09 26.09 -2.24
N GLU A 215 -15.01 25.30 -2.27
CA GLU A 215 -14.58 24.50 -3.44
C GLU A 215 -14.90 22.98 -3.34
N ILE A 216 -15.31 22.46 -2.17
CA ILE A 216 -15.62 21.02 -1.95
C ILE A 216 -17.03 20.84 -1.39
#